data_AF-A0AAN1F019-F1
#
_entry.id   AF-A0AAN1F019-F1
#
_cell.length_a   1.000
_cell.length_b   1.000
_cell.length_c   1.000
_cell.angle_alpha   90.00
_cell.angle_beta   90.00
_cell.angle_gamma   90.00
#
_symmetry.space_group_name_H-M   'P 1'
#
loop_
_entity.id
_entity.type
_entity.pdbx_description
1 polymer ?
#
loop_
_entity_poly.entity_id
_entity_poly.type
_entity_poly.pdbx_seq_one_letter_code
_entity_poly.pdbx_strand_id
1 'polypeptide(L)'
;MKHAKTGMTVLCQANGNMEHAFIGQIEKCYENSALVKILDYDRRDRFNVQDLIGRTVIAFNKMKQSKSDRLETTYDKPLQRDVG
;
A
#
# COMPACT_ATOMS: atom_id res chain seq x y z
N MET A 1 -10.05 -10.26 -0.26
CA MET A 1 -10.86 -9.08 -0.66
C MET A 1 -11.96 -9.56 -1.61
N LYS A 2 -13.27 -9.42 -1.29
CA LYS A 2 -14.35 -10.03 -2.08
C LYS A 2 -14.77 -9.25 -3.35
N HIS A 3 -14.36 -7.98 -3.49
CA HIS A 3 -14.78 -7.10 -4.59
C HIS A 3 -13.63 -6.25 -5.16
N ALA A 4 -12.43 -6.82 -5.31
CA ALA A 4 -11.30 -6.11 -5.89
C ALA A 4 -11.57 -5.75 -7.36
N LYS A 5 -11.37 -4.48 -7.73
CA LYS A 5 -11.51 -3.99 -9.11
C LYS A 5 -10.43 -2.95 -9.42
N THR A 6 -10.10 -2.81 -10.70
CA THR A 6 -9.22 -1.75 -11.21
C THR A 6 -9.67 -0.37 -10.73
N GLY A 7 -8.70 0.47 -10.40
CA GLY A 7 -8.89 1.83 -9.87
C GLY A 7 -9.07 1.90 -8.35
N MET A 8 -9.31 0.79 -7.64
CA MET A 8 -9.41 0.81 -6.18
C MET A 8 -8.06 1.08 -5.53
N THR A 9 -8.07 1.98 -4.55
CA THR A 9 -6.96 2.18 -3.62
C THR A 9 -7.02 1.15 -2.51
N VAL A 10 -5.87 0.54 -2.22
CA VAL A 10 -5.74 -0.55 -1.25
C VAL A 10 -4.51 -0.33 -0.37
N LEU A 11 -4.66 -0.65 0.91
CA LEU A 11 -3.56 -0.87 1.82
C LEU A 11 -3.06 -2.30 1.63
N CYS A 12 -1.79 -2.42 1.25
CA CYS A 12 -1.10 -3.67 1.02
C CYS A 12 -0.19 -3.98 2.20
N GLN A 13 -0.25 -5.21 2.72
CA GLN A 13 0.70 -5.72 3.71
C GLN A 13 2.02 -6.09 3.04
N ALA A 14 3.11 -6.13 3.83
CA ALA A 14 4.39 -6.69 3.40
C ALA A 14 4.23 -8.11 2.83
N ASN A 15 4.95 -8.40 1.75
CA ASN A 15 4.74 -9.61 0.94
C ASN A 15 6.03 -10.21 0.35
N GLY A 16 7.20 -9.79 0.84
CA GLY A 16 8.51 -10.23 0.35
C GLY A 16 9.07 -9.38 -0.79
N ASN A 17 8.21 -8.77 -1.62
CA ASN A 17 8.63 -7.73 -2.57
C ASN A 17 8.81 -6.38 -1.85
N MET A 18 7.88 -6.07 -0.95
CA MET A 18 7.92 -4.92 -0.05
C MET A 18 8.08 -5.42 1.39
N GLU A 19 8.96 -4.77 2.18
CA GLU A 19 9.21 -5.14 3.58
C GLU A 19 8.22 -4.48 4.54
N HIS A 20 7.61 -3.36 4.13
CA HIS A 20 6.64 -2.61 4.91
C HIS A 20 5.27 -2.56 4.19
N ALA A 21 4.26 -2.10 4.93
CA ALA A 21 2.96 -1.83 4.33
C ALA A 21 3.05 -0.61 3.40
N PHE A 22 2.24 -0.62 2.34
CA PHE A 22 2.23 0.45 1.34
C PHE A 22 0.81 0.69 0.83
N ILE A 23 0.55 1.88 0.29
CA ILE A 23 -0.67 2.17 -0.46
C ILE A 23 -0.44 1.88 -1.93
N GLY A 24 -1.37 1.16 -2.54
CA GLY A 24 -1.38 0.92 -3.98
C GLY A 24 -2.73 1.14 -4.62
N GLN A 25 -2.73 1.30 -5.94
CA GLN A 25 -3.94 1.30 -6.77
C GLN A 25 -3.96 0.07 -7.66
N ILE A 26 -5.07 -0.66 -7.68
CA ILE A 26 -5.25 -1.82 -8.55
C ILE A 26 -5.24 -1.37 -10.01
N GLU A 27 -4.28 -1.87 -10.79
CA GLU A 27 -4.26 -1.70 -12.26
C GLU A 27 -4.90 -2.90 -12.96
N LYS A 28 -4.66 -4.12 -12.46
CA LYS A 28 -5.20 -5.36 -13.05
C LYS A 28 -5.54 -6.39 -11.97
N CYS A 29 -6.71 -7.02 -12.08
CA CYS A 29 -7.11 -8.16 -11.24
C CYS A 29 -6.75 -9.50 -11.90
N TYR A 30 -6.31 -10.44 -11.09
CA TYR A 30 -6.15 -11.87 -11.40
C TYR A 30 -7.08 -12.68 -10.49
N GLU A 31 -6.97 -14.01 -10.53
CA GLU A 31 -7.84 -14.90 -9.75
C GLU A 31 -7.69 -14.70 -8.23
N ASN A 32 -6.46 -14.64 -7.73
CA ASN A 32 -6.16 -14.56 -6.29
C ASN A 32 -5.33 -13.33 -5.89
N SER A 33 -5.01 -12.47 -6.86
CA SER A 33 -4.07 -11.37 -6.71
C SER A 33 -4.42 -10.22 -7.63
N ALA A 34 -3.76 -9.08 -7.44
CA ALA A 34 -3.82 -7.96 -8.36
C ALA A 34 -2.44 -7.35 -8.56
N LEU A 35 -2.21 -6.84 -9.78
CA LEU A 35 -1.12 -5.91 -10.06
C LEU A 35 -1.53 -4.54 -9.51
N VAL A 36 -0.68 -3.97 -8.66
CA VAL A 36 -0.91 -2.64 -8.07
C VAL A 36 0.22 -1.68 -8.45
N LYS A 37 -0.15 -0.45 -8.75
CA LYS A 37 0.77 0.69 -8.78
C LYS A 37 0.98 1.18 -7.36
N ILE A 38 2.23 1.33 -6.95
CA ILE A 38 2.61 1.83 -5.62
C ILE A 38 2.40 3.34 -5.60
N LEU A 39 1.58 3.84 -4.67
CA LEU A 39 1.25 5.26 -4.52
C LEU A 39 2.05 5.91 -3.39
N ASP A 40 2.14 5.22 -2.25
CA ASP A 40 2.87 5.68 -1.07
C ASP A 40 3.42 4.48 -0.30
N TYR A 41 4.58 4.63 0.31
CA TYR A 41 5.34 3.54 0.91
C TYR A 41 6.30 4.05 2.00
N ASP A 42 6.75 3.16 2.87
CA ASP A 42 7.77 3.51 3.86
C ASP A 42 9.11 3.79 3.17
N ARG A 43 9.79 4.89 3.51
CA ARG A 43 11.09 5.28 2.94
C ARG A 43 12.16 4.17 2.91
N ARG A 44 12.06 3.19 3.81
CA ARG A 44 12.97 2.03 3.86
C ARG A 44 12.82 1.11 2.64
N ASP A 45 11.64 1.08 2.02
CA ASP A 45 11.36 0.28 0.82
C ASP A 45 11.75 0.99 -0.49
N ARG A 46 12.45 2.14 -0.42
CA ARG A 46 12.81 2.94 -1.62
C ARG A 46 13.49 2.12 -2.72
N PHE A 47 14.44 1.26 -2.36
CA PHE A 47 15.15 0.44 -3.35
C PHE A 47 14.24 -0.65 -3.93
N ASN A 48 13.43 -1.30 -3.10
CA ASN A 48 12.42 -2.27 -3.55
C ASN A 48 11.47 -1.65 -4.57
N VAL A 49 10.93 -0.45 -4.29
CA VAL A 49 10.05 0.26 -5.21
C VAL A 49 10.72 0.58 -6.54
N GLN A 50 12.01 0.95 -6.50
CA GLN A 50 12.79 1.24 -7.70
C GLN A 50 12.99 -0.01 -8.56
N ASP A 51 13.39 -1.13 -7.96
CA ASP A 51 13.59 -2.42 -8.65
C ASP A 51 12.29 -2.96 -9.24
N LEU A 52 11.18 -2.72 -8.55
CA LEU A 52 9.82 -3.06 -8.98
C LEU A 52 9.24 -2.09 -10.03
N ILE A 53 9.97 -1.01 -10.38
CA ILE A 53 9.50 0.04 -11.30
C ILE A 53 8.12 0.59 -10.85
N GLY A 54 7.95 0.73 -9.54
CA GLY A 54 6.73 1.25 -8.91
C GLY A 54 5.50 0.34 -9.00
N ARG A 55 5.64 -0.95 -9.35
CA ARG A 55 4.51 -1.89 -9.49
C ARG A 55 4.81 -3.26 -8.91
N THR A 56 3.81 -3.87 -8.27
CA THR A 56 3.98 -5.22 -7.73
C THR A 56 2.67 -6.02 -7.72
N VAL A 57 2.77 -7.34 -7.69
CA VAL A 57 1.63 -8.24 -7.56
C VAL A 57 1.44 -8.60 -6.09
N ILE A 58 0.21 -8.43 -5.59
CA ILE A 58 -0.15 -8.72 -4.20
C ILE A 58 -1.37 -9.65 -4.17
N ALA A 59 -1.38 -10.60 -3.23
CA ALA A 59 -2.52 -11.48 -3.01
C ALA A 59 -3.69 -10.74 -2.36
N PHE A 60 -4.93 -11.07 -2.74
CA PHE A 60 -6.14 -10.42 -2.20
C PHE A 60 -6.34 -10.61 -0.69
N ASN A 61 -5.69 -11.60 -0.07
CA ASN A 61 -5.70 -11.81 1.38
C ASN A 61 -4.70 -10.90 2.12
N LYS A 62 -3.79 -10.24 1.41
CA LYS A 62 -2.85 -9.22 1.90
C LYS A 62 -3.28 -7.79 1.60
N MET A 63 -4.46 -7.60 1.02
CA MET A 63 -5.04 -6.29 0.70
C MET A 63 -6.21 -5.94 1.61
N LYS A 64 -6.36 -4.66 1.93
CA LYS A 64 -7.58 -4.05 2.47
C LYS A 64 -7.92 -2.81 1.65
N GLN A 65 -9.21 -2.53 1.44
CA GLN A 65 -9.61 -1.30 0.76
C GLN A 65 -9.18 -0.08 1.60
N SER A 66 -8.55 0.90 0.95
CA SER A 66 -8.20 2.18 1.55
C SER A 66 -9.09 3.29 0.99
N LYS A 67 -9.41 4.27 1.83
CA LYS A 67 -10.06 5.52 1.41
C LYS A 67 -9.05 6.64 1.10
N SER A 68 -7.77 6.40 1.39
CA SER A 68 -6.66 7.35 1.23
C SER A 68 -5.60 6.78 0.30
N ASP A 69 -4.95 7.65 -0.47
CA ASP A 69 -3.78 7.35 -1.30
C ASP A 69 -2.44 7.46 -0.54
N ARG A 70 -2.49 7.87 0.73
CA ARG A 70 -1.32 8.01 1.61
C ARG A 70 -1.29 6.98 2.72
N LEU A 71 -0.09 6.53 3.06
CA LEU A 71 0.14 5.67 4.21
C LEU A 71 -0.07 6.51 5.47
N GLU A 72 -1.07 6.17 6.29
CA GLU A 72 -1.19 6.81 7.59
C GLU A 72 -0.04 6.36 8.47
N THR A 73 0.97 7.20 8.62
CA THR A 73 2.07 6.97 9.54
C THR A 73 1.68 7.50 10.92
N THR A 74 2.07 6.79 11.97
CA THR A 74 1.95 7.28 13.35
C THR A 74 2.80 8.52 13.63
N TYR A 75 3.65 8.95 12.69
CA TYR A 75 4.48 10.15 12.78
C TYR A 75 3.75 11.44 12.33
N ASP A 76 2.63 11.33 11.61
CA ASP A 76 1.86 12.49 11.14
C ASP A 76 0.82 12.98 12.17
N LYS A 77 0.76 12.36 13.36
CA LYS A 77 -0.02 12.94 14.45
C LYS A 77 0.70 14.22 14.91
N PRO A 78 0.08 15.42 14.82
CA PRO A 78 0.63 16.58 15.49
C PRO A 78 0.81 16.22 16.96
N LEU A 79 2.00 16.44 17.52
CA LEU A 79 2.20 16.39 18.97
C LEU A 79 1.11 17.29 19.57
N GLN A 80 0.07 16.69 20.15
CA GLN A 80 -0.79 17.39 21.09
C GLN A 80 0.15 17.78 22.24
N ARG A 81 0.57 19.05 22.22
CA ARG A 81 1.16 19.68 23.38
C ARG A 81 0.02 19.75 24.39
N ASP A 82 0.00 18.80 25.31
CA ASP A 82 -0.71 18.95 26.58
C ASP A 82 -0.09 20.18 27.26
N VAL A 83 -0.70 21.35 27.06
CA VAL A 83 -0.40 22.54 27.84
C VAL A 83 -1.25 22.41 29.09
N GLY A 84 -0.61 21.99 30.18
CA GLY A 84 -1.16 22.05 31.53
C GLY A 84 -1.29 23.47 32.04
#